data_AF-A0A7C4UZR9-F1
#
_entry.id   AF-A0A7C4UZR9-F1
#
_cell.length_a   1.000
_cell.length_b   1.000
_cell.length_c   1.000
_cell.angle_alpha   90.00
_cell.angle_beta   90.00
_cell.angle_gamma   90.00
#
_symmetry.space_group_name_H-M   'P 1'
#
loop_
_entity.id
_entity.type
_entity.pdbx_description
1 polymer ?
#
loop_
_entity_poly.entity_id
_entity_poly.type
_entity_poly.pdbx_seq_one_letter_code
_entity_poly.pdbx_strand_id
1 'polypeptide(L)'
;MRTNILLTGMPRSGKSTLLERIVSEQQNKVGLLTREIRENGERTGFAAINHLGESTIIASTEMRTSIKVSRYFVDVKKINEIIPSLISYDNHLLYIDEIGNMQLHSEPFMHLAKQYLDSQNVCLATISQVYEHPFIAETMKRKDSILINIDPENREEKYQFVKKLIGKMHKARRYATETERFIVSPTNIQIRTDHGEKHLTRIDKGWLCDCDFYTANKICSHTLAVELLDQQ
;
A
#
# COMPACT_ATOMS: atom_id res chain seq x y z
N MET A 1 -13.07 -5.03 -4.13
CA MET A 1 -12.44 -3.81 -4.67
C MET A 1 -10.94 -3.91 -4.52
N ARG A 2 -10.17 -3.40 -5.48
CA ARG A 2 -8.75 -3.13 -5.26
C ARG A 2 -8.55 -1.98 -4.28
N THR A 3 -8.00 -2.27 -3.11
CA THR A 3 -7.71 -1.31 -2.03
C THR A 3 -6.22 -1.18 -1.73
N ASN A 4 -5.41 -2.11 -2.26
CA ASN A 4 -4.00 -2.22 -1.94
C ASN A 4 -3.13 -1.72 -3.10
N ILE A 5 -2.12 -0.93 -2.79
CA ILE A 5 -1.09 -0.44 -3.71
C ILE A 5 0.25 -0.99 -3.22
N LEU A 6 0.85 -1.87 -4.01
CA LEU A 6 2.12 -2.52 -3.69
C LEU A 6 3.23 -1.93 -4.57
N LEU A 7 4.15 -1.20 -3.96
CA LEU A 7 5.33 -0.68 -4.62
C LEU A 7 6.43 -1.75 -4.59
N THR A 8 6.89 -2.13 -5.77
CA THR A 8 7.91 -3.18 -5.94
C THR A 8 9.05 -2.65 -6.80
N GLY A 9 10.19 -3.32 -6.80
CA GLY A 9 11.37 -2.90 -7.57
C GLY A 9 12.67 -3.29 -6.88
N MET A 10 13.78 -3.13 -7.60
CA MET A 10 15.11 -3.48 -7.10
C MET A 10 15.47 -2.72 -5.81
N PRO A 11 16.36 -3.28 -4.96
CA PRO A 11 16.90 -2.53 -3.82
C PRO A 11 17.46 -1.19 -4.27
N ARG A 12 17.23 -0.13 -3.47
CA ARG A 12 17.63 1.26 -3.77
C ARG A 12 16.95 1.93 -4.97
N SER A 13 15.90 1.35 -5.55
CA SER A 13 15.13 2.01 -6.62
C SER A 13 14.32 3.24 -6.17
N GLY A 14 14.28 3.53 -4.86
CA GLY A 14 13.58 4.69 -4.30
C GLY A 14 12.15 4.43 -3.83
N LYS A 15 11.74 3.17 -3.68
CA LYS A 15 10.41 2.77 -3.15
C LYS A 15 10.07 3.45 -1.83
N SER A 16 10.94 3.31 -0.83
CA SER A 16 10.76 3.88 0.51
C SER A 16 10.64 5.40 0.46
N THR A 17 11.49 6.07 -0.35
CA THR A 17 11.42 7.52 -0.56
C THR A 17 10.10 7.95 -1.22
N LEU A 18 9.61 7.21 -2.21
CA LEU A 18 8.35 7.51 -2.88
C LEU A 18 7.17 7.31 -1.92
N LEU A 19 7.16 6.19 -1.17
CA LEU A 19 6.14 5.94 -0.15
C LEU A 19 6.15 7.05 0.91
N GLU A 20 7.31 7.36 1.49
CA GLU A 20 7.49 8.39 2.51
C GLU A 20 6.98 9.75 2.02
N ARG A 21 7.32 10.14 0.78
CA ARG A 21 6.82 11.39 0.17
C ARG A 21 5.30 11.40 0.03
N ILE A 22 4.67 10.28 -0.32
CA ILE A 22 3.21 10.21 -0.45
C ILE A 22 2.54 10.28 0.91
N VAL A 23 3.02 9.51 1.89
CA VAL A 23 2.39 9.46 3.22
C VAL A 23 2.60 10.75 4.00
N SER A 24 3.71 11.48 3.80
CA SER A 24 3.93 12.76 4.48
C SER A 24 2.86 13.81 4.14
N GLU A 25 2.28 13.74 2.94
CA GLU A 25 1.23 14.63 2.45
C GLU A 25 -0.19 14.27 2.93
N GLN A 26 -0.35 13.14 3.64
CA GLN A 26 -1.66 12.68 4.12
C GLN A 26 -1.88 13.07 5.59
N GLN A 27 -3.13 13.46 5.91
CA GLN A 27 -3.52 13.83 7.28
C GLN A 27 -3.88 12.58 8.12
N ASN A 28 -4.83 11.77 7.65
CA ASN A 28 -5.29 10.57 8.34
C ASN A 28 -4.51 9.35 7.84
N LYS A 29 -3.45 8.99 8.56
CA LYS A 29 -2.58 7.87 8.20
C LYS A 29 -2.12 7.08 9.43
N VAL A 30 -1.99 5.77 9.27
CA VAL A 30 -1.44 4.87 10.28
C VAL A 30 -0.51 3.89 9.59
N GLY A 31 0.68 3.68 10.13
CA GLY A 31 1.64 2.82 9.48
C GLY A 31 3.05 2.91 10.02
N LEU A 32 3.94 2.22 9.32
CA LEU A 32 5.33 2.04 9.68
C LEU A 32 6.24 2.38 8.50
N LEU A 33 7.26 3.21 8.76
CA LEU A 33 8.38 3.45 7.86
C LEU A 33 9.63 2.71 8.36
N THR A 34 10.51 2.34 7.45
CA THR A 34 11.85 1.86 7.79
C THR A 34 12.90 2.84 7.27
N ARG A 35 13.77 3.35 8.15
CA ARG A 35 14.87 4.24 7.77
C ARG A 35 16.23 3.58 7.97
N GLU A 36 17.12 3.80 7.00
CA GLU A 36 18.52 3.39 7.12
C GLU A 36 19.23 4.24 8.19
N ILE A 37 19.95 3.59 9.09
CA ILE A 37 20.89 4.23 10.01
C ILE A 37 22.26 4.17 9.36
N ARG A 38 22.92 5.34 9.29
CA ARG A 38 24.25 5.48 8.69
C ARG A 38 25.20 6.16 9.65
N GLU A 39 26.40 5.60 9.75
CA GLU A 39 27.52 6.16 10.52
C GLU A 39 28.74 6.19 9.61
N ASN A 40 29.47 7.31 9.58
CA ASN A 40 30.65 7.50 8.73
C ASN A 40 30.40 7.16 7.23
N GLY A 41 29.18 7.39 6.73
CA GLY A 41 28.78 7.10 5.36
C GLY A 41 28.35 5.64 5.10
N GLU A 42 28.60 4.73 6.05
CA GLU A 42 28.20 3.33 5.96
C GLU A 42 26.86 3.06 6.63
N ARG A 43 26.05 2.16 6.05
CA ARG A 43 24.78 1.73 6.64
C ARG A 43 25.01 0.71 7.75
N THR A 44 24.85 1.14 9.00
CA THR A 44 25.07 0.35 10.22
C THR A 44 23.80 -0.31 10.75
N GLY A 45 22.61 0.16 10.34
CA GLY A 45 21.37 -0.45 10.81
C GLY A 45 20.10 0.07 10.15
N PHE A 46 18.96 -0.26 10.77
CA PHE A 46 17.63 0.13 10.35
C PHE A 46 16.77 0.45 11.57
N ALA A 47 16.03 1.55 11.49
CA ALA A 47 15.03 1.94 12.47
C ALA A 47 13.62 1.80 11.87
N ALA A 48 12.70 1.29 12.66
CA ALA A 48 11.28 1.32 12.38
C ALA A 48 10.67 2.56 13.04
N ILE A 49 9.88 3.33 12.29
CA ILE A 49 9.28 4.59 12.74
C ILE A 49 7.78 4.53 12.47
N ASN A 50 6.96 4.66 13.51
CA ASN A 50 5.52 4.65 13.34
C ASN A 50 4.94 6.03 12.99
N HIS A 51 3.64 6.06 12.68
CA HIS A 51 2.90 7.28 12.37
C HIS A 51 2.87 8.35 13.50
N LEU A 52 3.18 7.98 14.75
CA LEU A 52 3.31 8.91 15.88
C LEU A 52 4.72 9.51 15.99
N GLY A 53 5.66 9.06 15.16
CA GLY A 53 7.06 9.47 15.20
C GLY A 53 7.93 8.69 16.19
N GLU A 54 7.37 7.69 16.87
CA GLU A 54 8.14 6.81 17.75
C GLU A 54 9.07 5.93 16.89
N SER A 55 10.32 5.81 17.33
CA SER A 55 11.39 5.15 16.57
C SER A 55 12.07 4.09 17.41
N THR A 56 12.35 2.94 16.81
CA THR A 56 13.08 1.84 17.44
C THR A 56 14.06 1.20 16.47
N ILE A 57 15.27 0.86 16.92
CA ILE A 57 16.25 0.18 16.08
C ILE A 57 15.85 -1.30 15.99
N ILE A 58 15.55 -1.76 14.77
CA ILE A 58 15.10 -3.14 14.52
C ILE A 58 16.21 -4.03 13.95
N ALA A 59 17.28 -3.44 13.43
CA ALA A 59 18.44 -4.18 12.98
C ALA A 59 19.72 -3.33 13.05
N SER A 60 20.84 -3.94 13.42
CA SER A 60 22.15 -3.28 13.48
C SER A 60 23.30 -4.28 13.26
N THR A 61 24.47 -3.80 12.85
CA THR A 61 25.71 -4.60 12.80
C THR A 61 26.26 -4.94 14.17
N GLU A 62 25.98 -4.10 15.17
CA GLU A 62 26.53 -4.21 16.53
C GLU A 62 25.63 -5.01 17.49
N MET A 63 24.37 -5.26 17.10
CA MET A 63 23.45 -6.08 17.88
C MET A 63 23.90 -7.55 17.90
N ARG A 64 23.50 -8.29 18.93
CA ARG A 64 23.76 -9.73 19.05
C ARG A 64 22.46 -10.50 19.29
N THR A 65 21.64 -10.58 18.26
CA THR A 65 20.42 -11.38 18.26
C THR A 65 20.62 -12.70 17.51
N SER A 66 19.69 -13.64 17.65
CA SER A 66 19.78 -14.95 16.99
C SER A 66 19.49 -14.90 15.48
N ILE A 67 18.84 -13.84 15.00
CA ILE A 67 18.42 -13.71 13.61
C ILE A 67 19.39 -12.77 12.90
N LYS A 68 19.99 -13.27 11.82
CA LYS A 68 20.95 -12.52 11.01
C LYS A 68 20.48 -12.47 9.56
N VAL A 69 20.35 -11.26 9.03
CA VAL A 69 20.02 -10.99 7.64
C VAL A 69 21.17 -10.23 7.00
N SER A 70 21.90 -10.90 6.10
CA SER A 70 23.17 -10.40 5.55
C SER A 70 24.15 -10.06 6.69
N ARG A 71 24.58 -8.80 6.82
CA ARG A 71 25.47 -8.34 7.92
C ARG A 71 24.75 -7.85 9.17
N TYR A 72 23.42 -7.76 9.15
CA TYR A 72 22.64 -7.15 10.22
C TYR A 72 22.02 -8.21 11.14
N PHE A 73 22.10 -7.98 12.44
CA PHE A 73 21.37 -8.73 13.45
C PHE A 73 20.02 -8.06 13.66
N VAL A 74 18.93 -8.83 13.54
CA VAL A 74 17.54 -8.36 13.60
C VAL A 74 16.98 -8.60 14.99
N ASP A 75 16.42 -7.56 15.60
CA ASP A 75 15.72 -7.64 16.87
C ASP A 75 14.20 -7.72 16.65
N VAL A 76 13.70 -8.96 16.60
CA VAL A 76 12.27 -9.24 16.47
C VAL A 76 11.45 -8.70 17.65
N LYS A 77 12.03 -8.60 18.86
CA LYS A 77 11.30 -8.04 20.00
C LYS A 77 11.05 -6.56 19.79
N LYS A 78 12.04 -5.83 19.28
CA LYS A 78 11.91 -4.41 18.93
C LYS A 78 10.88 -4.16 17.83
N ILE A 79 10.79 -5.05 16.84
CA ILE A 79 9.72 -5.01 15.83
C ILE A 79 8.35 -5.20 16.51
N ASN A 80 8.22 -6.17 17.42
CA ASN A 80 6.94 -6.43 18.08
C ASN A 80 6.49 -5.28 19.00
N GLU A 81 7.43 -4.59 19.64
CA GLU A 81 7.16 -3.46 20.54
C GLU A 81 6.45 -2.29 19.84
N ILE A 82 6.64 -2.09 18.53
CA ILE A 82 6.02 -0.97 17.81
C ILE A 82 4.61 -1.28 17.27
N ILE A 83 4.23 -2.56 17.19
CA ILE A 83 2.96 -3.01 16.60
C ILE A 83 1.72 -2.48 17.34
N PRO A 84 1.68 -2.39 18.69
CA PRO A 84 0.47 -1.96 19.39
C PRO A 84 -0.03 -0.57 19.00
N SER A 85 0.84 0.34 18.53
CA SER A 85 0.39 1.64 18.04
C SER A 85 -0.26 1.57 16.64
N LEU A 86 -0.11 0.46 15.94
CA LEU A 86 -0.51 0.30 14.53
C LEU A 86 -1.88 -0.37 14.36
N ILE A 87 -2.62 -0.68 15.42
CA ILE A 87 -3.86 -1.49 15.34
C ILE A 87 -5.16 -0.67 15.31
N SER A 88 -5.09 0.65 15.50
CA SER A 88 -6.27 1.55 15.50
C SER A 88 -6.24 2.46 14.28
N TYR A 89 -7.06 2.14 13.26
CA TYR A 89 -6.89 2.75 11.93
C TYR A 89 -8.18 2.93 11.11
N ASP A 90 -9.34 3.07 11.77
CA ASP A 90 -10.60 3.25 11.05
C ASP A 90 -10.59 4.53 10.18
N ASN A 91 -10.93 4.40 8.89
CA ASN A 91 -10.87 5.48 7.89
C ASN A 91 -9.48 6.14 7.67
N HIS A 92 -8.38 5.41 7.87
CA HIS A 92 -7.01 5.90 7.63
C HIS A 92 -6.39 5.37 6.33
N LEU A 93 -5.42 6.10 5.75
CA LEU A 93 -4.45 5.49 4.83
C LEU A 93 -3.51 4.61 5.65
N LEU A 94 -3.44 3.33 5.31
CA LEU A 94 -2.50 2.38 5.89
C LEU A 94 -1.20 2.38 5.11
N TYR A 95 -0.06 2.30 5.79
CA TYR A 95 1.22 2.16 5.09
C TYR A 95 2.25 1.27 5.79
N ILE A 96 3.05 0.55 5.00
CA ILE A 96 4.13 -0.32 5.48
C ILE A 96 5.33 -0.19 4.55
N ASP A 97 6.47 0.20 5.11
CA ASP A 97 7.77 0.13 4.44
C ASP A 97 8.73 -0.67 5.34
N GLU A 98 9.15 -1.90 5.03
CA GLU A 98 8.86 -2.77 3.87
C GLU A 98 8.27 -4.12 4.34
N ILE A 99 7.41 -4.74 3.53
CA ILE A 99 7.09 -6.18 3.65
C ILE A 99 8.27 -6.96 3.05
N GLY A 100 9.27 -7.22 3.89
CA GLY A 100 10.55 -7.78 3.47
C GLY A 100 11.24 -8.61 4.54
N ASN A 101 12.42 -9.14 4.18
CA ASN A 101 13.14 -10.17 4.93
C ASN A 101 13.22 -9.90 6.45
N MET A 102 13.70 -8.72 6.84
CA MET A 102 13.93 -8.40 8.25
C MET A 102 12.63 -8.43 9.08
N GLN A 103 11.55 -7.84 8.57
CA GLN A 103 10.29 -7.76 9.29
C GLN A 103 9.51 -9.08 9.30
N LEU A 104 9.66 -9.91 8.27
CA LEU A 104 8.96 -11.19 8.14
C LEU A 104 9.46 -12.28 9.10
N HIS A 105 10.53 -12.01 9.87
CA HIS A 105 10.87 -12.85 11.03
C HIS A 105 9.95 -12.61 12.25
N SER A 106 9.11 -11.57 12.21
CA SER A 106 8.08 -11.29 13.22
C SER A 106 6.72 -11.79 12.75
N GLU A 107 6.23 -12.88 13.35
CA GLU A 107 4.85 -13.36 13.15
C GLU A 107 3.79 -12.28 13.47
N PRO A 108 3.90 -11.51 14.58
CA PRO A 108 3.01 -10.37 14.81
C PRO A 108 3.00 -9.34 13.68
N PHE A 109 4.17 -9.02 13.10
CA PHE A 109 4.25 -8.10 11.97
C PHE A 109 3.58 -8.67 10.73
N MET A 110 3.79 -9.97 10.43
CA MET A 110 3.10 -10.65 9.35
C MET A 110 1.57 -10.58 9.51
N HIS A 111 1.08 -10.78 10.73
CA HIS A 111 -0.34 -10.65 11.04
C HIS A 111 -0.84 -9.22 10.80
N LEU A 112 -0.12 -8.20 11.27
CA LEU A 112 -0.45 -6.80 11.03
C LEU A 112 -0.50 -6.48 9.52
N ALA A 113 0.51 -6.90 8.77
CA ALA A 113 0.56 -6.69 7.32
C ALA A 113 -0.64 -7.34 6.62
N LYS A 114 -1.01 -8.56 7.02
CA LYS A 114 -2.20 -9.23 6.53
C LYS A 114 -3.48 -8.47 6.88
N GLN A 115 -3.63 -8.02 8.13
CA GLN A 115 -4.78 -7.22 8.57
C GLN A 115 -4.92 -5.94 7.76
N TYR A 116 -3.81 -5.24 7.49
CA TYR A 116 -3.82 -4.04 6.65
C TYR A 116 -4.31 -4.33 5.23
N LEU A 117 -3.77 -5.39 4.60
CA LEU A 117 -4.12 -5.80 3.25
C LEU A 117 -5.57 -6.33 3.14
N ASP A 118 -6.09 -6.96 4.19
CA ASP A 118 -7.46 -7.48 4.25
C ASP A 118 -8.48 -6.42 4.69
N SER A 119 -8.03 -5.24 5.14
CA SER A 119 -8.91 -4.17 5.58
C SER A 119 -9.62 -3.49 4.39
N GLN A 120 -10.73 -2.82 4.70
CA GLN A 120 -11.38 -1.95 3.73
C GLN A 120 -10.62 -0.63 3.53
N ASN A 121 -9.55 -0.33 4.27
CA ASN A 121 -8.76 0.90 4.15
C ASN A 121 -7.82 0.87 2.95
N VAL A 122 -7.31 2.03 2.50
CA VAL A 122 -6.32 2.02 1.39
C VAL A 122 -5.02 1.60 2.03
N CYS A 123 -4.34 0.59 1.50
CA CYS A 123 -3.02 0.19 1.97
C CYS A 123 -1.96 0.53 0.91
N LEU A 124 -0.95 1.31 1.28
CA LEU A 124 0.23 1.57 0.48
C LEU A 124 1.44 0.88 1.12
N ALA A 125 1.97 -0.17 0.49
CA ALA A 125 3.10 -0.91 1.03
C ALA A 125 4.24 -1.02 0.03
N THR A 126 5.49 -1.03 0.51
CA THR A 126 6.63 -1.53 -0.28
C THR A 126 6.79 -3.03 -0.05
N ILE A 127 7.17 -3.75 -1.11
CA ILE A 127 7.36 -5.20 -1.05
C ILE A 127 8.65 -5.62 -1.74
N SER A 128 9.38 -6.54 -1.10
CA SER A 128 10.66 -7.02 -1.60
C SER A 128 10.51 -7.84 -2.88
N GLN A 129 11.37 -7.60 -3.88
CA GLN A 129 11.50 -8.47 -5.07
C GLN A 129 12.59 -9.53 -4.93
N VAL A 130 13.55 -9.30 -4.02
CA VAL A 130 14.77 -10.10 -3.93
C VAL A 130 14.71 -11.16 -2.84
N TYR A 131 13.75 -11.05 -1.92
CA TYR A 131 13.55 -12.03 -0.86
C TYR A 131 12.42 -12.98 -1.22
N GLU A 132 12.76 -14.26 -1.38
CA GLU A 132 11.79 -15.31 -1.65
C GLU A 132 11.11 -15.72 -0.35
N HIS A 133 9.81 -15.49 -0.26
CA HIS A 133 9.00 -15.88 0.88
C HIS A 133 7.56 -16.17 0.44
N PRO A 134 6.89 -17.23 0.93
CA PRO A 134 5.51 -17.54 0.55
C PRO A 134 4.55 -16.37 0.75
N PHE A 135 4.62 -15.69 1.89
CA PHE A 135 3.80 -14.51 2.18
C PHE A 135 3.99 -13.38 1.14
N ILE A 136 5.22 -13.15 0.66
CA ILE A 136 5.50 -12.14 -0.38
C ILE A 136 4.85 -12.58 -1.70
N ALA A 137 5.08 -13.83 -2.09
CA ALA A 137 4.54 -14.37 -3.34
C ALA A 137 3.01 -14.37 -3.36
N GLU A 138 2.37 -14.68 -2.24
CA GLU A 138 0.91 -14.58 -2.07
C GLU A 138 0.44 -13.13 -2.12
N THR A 139 1.12 -12.22 -1.42
CA THR A 139 0.79 -10.78 -1.40
C THR A 139 0.86 -10.15 -2.79
N MET A 140 1.84 -10.54 -3.62
CA MET A 140 1.97 -10.07 -5.01
C MET A 140 0.88 -10.61 -5.95
N LYS A 141 0.29 -11.78 -5.64
CA LYS A 141 -0.75 -12.43 -6.47
C LYS A 141 -2.18 -12.01 -6.11
N ARG A 142 -2.33 -11.19 -5.07
CA ARG A 142 -3.61 -10.66 -4.61
C ARG A 142 -4.37 -9.92 -5.71
N LYS A 143 -5.63 -10.26 -5.91
CA LYS A 143 -6.50 -9.65 -6.95
C LYS A 143 -6.98 -8.24 -6.56
N ASP A 144 -6.98 -7.94 -5.27
CA ASP A 144 -7.30 -6.65 -4.66
C ASP A 144 -6.06 -5.73 -4.53
N SER A 145 -4.91 -6.14 -5.08
CA SER A 145 -3.68 -5.36 -5.12
C SER A 145 -3.38 -4.81 -6.51
N ILE A 146 -2.84 -3.60 -6.55
CA ILE A 146 -2.24 -2.98 -7.73
C ILE A 146 -0.74 -2.96 -7.50
N LEU A 147 -0.02 -3.79 -8.27
CA LEU A 147 1.43 -3.87 -8.21
C LEU A 147 2.05 -2.82 -9.13
N ILE A 148 2.93 -1.98 -8.58
CA ILE A 148 3.59 -0.89 -9.30
C ILE A 148 5.10 -1.07 -9.18
N ASN A 149 5.75 -1.32 -10.32
CA ASN A 149 7.20 -1.42 -10.37
C ASN A 149 7.85 -0.03 -10.40
N ILE A 150 8.77 0.21 -9.47
CA ILE A 150 9.51 1.46 -9.30
C ILE A 150 10.96 1.24 -9.70
N ASP A 151 11.42 2.08 -10.61
CA ASP A 151 12.81 2.23 -11.00
C ASP A 151 13.21 3.73 -10.92
N PRO A 152 14.51 4.06 -10.98
CA PRO A 152 14.96 5.45 -10.88
C PRO A 152 14.39 6.38 -11.96
N GLU A 153 14.07 5.85 -13.14
CA GLU A 153 13.65 6.63 -14.31
C GLU A 153 12.16 6.99 -14.24
N ASN A 154 11.34 6.08 -13.71
CA ASN A 154 9.88 6.24 -13.65
C ASN A 154 9.36 6.86 -12.35
N ARG A 155 10.24 7.09 -11.36
CA ARG A 155 9.85 7.43 -9.99
C ARG A 155 8.92 8.65 -9.88
N GLU A 156 9.16 9.71 -10.64
CA GLU A 156 8.30 10.91 -10.59
C GLU A 156 6.93 10.66 -11.23
N GLU A 157 6.88 9.97 -12.37
CA GLU A 157 5.63 9.57 -13.01
C GLU A 157 4.79 8.69 -12.05
N LYS A 158 5.43 7.69 -11.43
CA LYS A 158 4.76 6.79 -10.48
C LYS A 158 4.31 7.51 -9.22
N TYR A 159 5.07 8.48 -8.72
CA TYR A 159 4.62 9.31 -7.61
C TYR A 159 3.31 10.04 -7.94
N GLN A 160 3.24 10.71 -9.10
CA GLN A 160 2.03 11.40 -9.55
C GLN A 160 0.85 10.44 -9.75
N PHE A 161 1.11 9.26 -10.32
CA PHE A 161 0.10 8.24 -10.53
C PHE A 161 -0.47 7.71 -9.20
N VAL A 162 0.39 7.29 -8.26
CA VAL A 162 -0.04 6.73 -6.96
C VAL A 162 -0.83 7.78 -6.16
N LYS A 163 -0.36 9.04 -6.14
CA LYS A 163 -1.08 10.13 -5.48
C LYS A 163 -2.49 10.31 -6.02
N LYS A 164 -2.64 10.33 -7.35
CA LYS A 164 -3.97 10.41 -7.99
C LYS A 164 -4.82 9.18 -7.68
N LEU A 165 -4.22 7.99 -7.71
CA LEU A 165 -4.90 6.72 -7.48
C LEU A 165 -5.47 6.61 -6.06
N ILE A 166 -4.73 7.01 -5.02
CA ILE A 166 -5.24 7.08 -3.64
C ILE A 166 -6.49 7.97 -3.59
N GLY A 167 -6.44 9.14 -4.22
CA GLY A 167 -7.61 10.03 -4.33
C GLY A 167 -8.79 9.38 -5.05
N LYS A 168 -8.55 8.58 -6.10
CA LYS A 168 -9.61 7.82 -6.78
C LYS A 168 -10.20 6.73 -5.90
N MET A 169 -9.40 6.04 -5.10
CA MET A 169 -9.87 5.02 -4.15
C MET A 169 -10.74 5.63 -3.04
N HIS A 170 -10.36 6.78 -2.48
CA HIS A 170 -11.20 7.48 -1.50
C HIS A 170 -12.55 7.92 -2.10
N LYS A 171 -12.53 8.47 -3.32
CA LYS A 171 -13.78 8.82 -4.03
C LYS A 171 -14.66 7.60 -4.30
N ALA A 172 -14.05 6.48 -4.70
CA ALA A 172 -14.76 5.24 -4.97
C ALA A 172 -15.52 4.73 -3.74
N ARG A 173 -14.89 4.74 -2.56
CA ARG A 173 -15.55 4.36 -1.31
C ARG A 173 -16.73 5.25 -0.97
N ARG A 174 -16.55 6.56 -1.06
CA ARG A 174 -17.64 7.53 -0.83
C ARG A 174 -18.80 7.28 -1.79
N TYR A 175 -18.51 7.05 -3.08
CA TYR A 175 -19.56 6.73 -4.03
C TYR A 175 -20.28 5.43 -3.67
N ALA A 176 -19.55 4.36 -3.31
CA ALA A 176 -20.16 3.09 -2.95
C ALA A 176 -21.07 3.16 -1.70
N THR A 177 -20.87 4.13 -0.80
CA THR A 177 -21.79 4.39 0.33
C THR A 177 -23.03 5.20 -0.06
N GLU A 178 -22.99 5.89 -1.20
CA GLU A 178 -24.06 6.75 -1.73
C GLU A 178 -24.75 6.03 -2.91
N THR A 179 -25.41 4.91 -2.60
CA THR A 179 -25.98 3.98 -3.59
C THR A 179 -27.00 4.61 -4.54
N GLU A 180 -27.65 5.70 -4.12
CA GLU A 180 -28.58 6.49 -4.96
C GLU A 180 -27.88 7.21 -6.13
N ARG A 181 -26.55 7.24 -6.15
CA ARG A 181 -25.77 7.73 -7.31
C ARG A 181 -25.82 6.80 -8.51
N PHE A 182 -26.23 5.54 -8.31
CA PHE A 182 -26.13 4.50 -9.34
C PHE A 182 -27.49 4.19 -9.93
N ILE A 183 -27.53 4.15 -11.26
CA ILE A 183 -28.61 3.53 -12.03
C ILE A 183 -28.03 2.27 -12.64
N VAL A 184 -28.43 1.11 -12.10
CA VAL A 184 -27.87 -0.19 -12.47
C VAL A 184 -28.77 -0.89 -13.49
N SER A 185 -28.17 -1.42 -14.55
CA SER A 185 -28.79 -2.26 -15.57
C SER A 185 -27.93 -3.51 -15.82
N PRO A 186 -28.46 -4.56 -16.48
CA PRO A 186 -27.74 -5.83 -16.64
C PRO A 186 -26.35 -5.72 -17.31
N THR A 187 -26.20 -4.78 -18.23
CA THR A 187 -24.97 -4.59 -19.02
C THR A 187 -24.33 -3.22 -18.82
N ASN A 188 -25.00 -2.29 -18.13
CA ASN A 188 -24.54 -0.91 -18.00
C ASN A 188 -24.82 -0.36 -16.60
N ILE A 189 -23.96 0.52 -16.13
CA ILE A 189 -24.15 1.30 -14.91
C ILE A 189 -23.93 2.76 -15.25
N GLN A 190 -24.88 3.60 -14.88
CA GLN A 190 -24.70 5.05 -14.88
C GLN A 190 -24.44 5.50 -13.45
N ILE A 191 -23.42 6.33 -13.27
CA ILE A 191 -23.05 6.89 -11.96
C ILE A 191 -23.04 8.41 -12.02
N ARG A 192 -23.72 9.04 -11.06
CA ARG A 192 -23.66 10.49 -10.84
C ARG A 192 -22.43 10.86 -10.01
N THR A 193 -21.48 11.55 -10.63
CA THR A 193 -20.18 11.90 -10.02
C THR A 193 -20.11 13.40 -9.70
N ASP A 194 -18.98 13.84 -9.12
CA ASP A 194 -18.71 15.27 -8.87
C ASP A 194 -18.51 16.07 -10.17
N HIS A 195 -18.26 15.37 -11.28
CA HIS A 195 -17.94 15.95 -12.59
C HIS A 195 -18.95 15.51 -13.66
N GLY A 196 -20.22 15.40 -13.26
CA GLY A 196 -21.31 14.95 -14.12
C GLY A 196 -21.45 13.43 -14.15
N GLU A 197 -22.19 12.95 -15.12
CA GLU A 197 -22.53 11.53 -15.25
C GLU A 197 -21.44 10.77 -16.00
N LYS A 198 -21.24 9.52 -15.59
CA LYS A 198 -20.32 8.59 -16.22
C LYS A 198 -20.99 7.26 -16.47
N HIS A 199 -20.61 6.64 -17.56
CA HIS A 199 -21.19 5.38 -18.00
C HIS A 199 -20.16 4.28 -17.90
N LEU A 200 -20.63 3.14 -17.41
CA LEU A 200 -19.86 1.94 -17.30
C LEU A 200 -20.55 0.83 -18.07
N THR A 201 -19.78 0.09 -18.84
CA THR A 201 -20.27 -1.04 -19.63
C THR A 201 -19.60 -2.32 -19.16
N ARG A 202 -20.41 -3.36 -18.95
CA ARG A 202 -19.94 -4.67 -18.49
C ARG A 202 -19.17 -5.37 -19.60
N ILE A 203 -18.06 -5.98 -19.24
CA ILE A 203 -17.26 -6.87 -20.10
C ILE A 203 -17.05 -8.22 -19.41
N ASP A 204 -16.46 -9.19 -20.11
CA ASP A 204 -16.20 -10.54 -19.60
C ASP A 204 -15.55 -10.56 -18.21
N LYS A 205 -14.66 -9.61 -17.96
CA LYS A 205 -13.98 -9.43 -16.66
C LYS A 205 -13.98 -7.96 -16.24
N GLY A 206 -15.08 -7.53 -15.63
CA GLY A 206 -15.21 -6.23 -14.97
C GLY A 206 -15.98 -5.20 -15.79
N TRP A 207 -15.56 -3.94 -15.68
CA TRP A 207 -16.29 -2.79 -16.21
C TRP A 207 -15.36 -1.84 -16.96
N LEU A 208 -15.79 -1.39 -18.14
CA LEU A 208 -15.19 -0.27 -18.86
C LEU A 208 -15.84 1.03 -18.39
N CYS A 209 -15.09 2.12 -18.25
CA CYS A 209 -15.64 3.44 -17.92
C CYS A 209 -15.23 4.47 -18.99
N ASP A 210 -16.14 5.38 -19.33
CA ASP A 210 -15.95 6.44 -20.31
C ASP A 210 -15.09 7.64 -19.85
N CYS A 211 -14.53 7.61 -18.64
CA CYS A 211 -13.77 8.74 -18.10
C CYS A 211 -12.29 8.75 -18.51
N ASP A 212 -11.71 9.93 -18.70
CA ASP A 212 -10.32 10.10 -19.16
C ASP A 212 -9.30 9.33 -18.31
N PHE A 213 -9.51 9.31 -16.99
CA PHE A 213 -8.61 8.61 -16.08
C PHE A 213 -8.65 7.09 -16.31
N TYR A 214 -9.82 6.53 -16.60
CA TYR A 214 -9.96 5.12 -16.99
C TYR A 214 -9.34 4.87 -18.36
N THR A 215 -9.58 5.73 -19.34
CA THR A 215 -8.99 5.60 -20.68
C THR A 215 -7.47 5.47 -20.62
N ALA A 216 -6.83 6.32 -19.81
CA ALA A 216 -5.39 6.35 -19.62
C ALA A 216 -4.82 5.21 -18.74
N ASN A 217 -5.53 4.79 -17.68
CA ASN A 217 -4.95 3.93 -16.65
C ASN A 217 -5.67 2.58 -16.47
N LYS A 218 -6.80 2.37 -17.15
CA LYS A 218 -7.70 1.19 -17.02
C LYS A 218 -8.21 0.95 -15.59
N ILE A 219 -8.22 2.01 -14.79
CA ILE A 219 -8.76 2.04 -13.42
C ILE A 219 -9.26 3.45 -13.15
N CYS A 220 -10.39 3.61 -12.46
CA CYS A 220 -10.86 4.91 -11.99
C CYS A 220 -11.74 4.77 -10.75
N SER A 221 -12.16 5.89 -10.16
CA SER A 221 -13.06 5.90 -9.01
C SER A 221 -14.39 5.18 -9.26
N HIS A 222 -14.88 5.18 -10.50
CA HIS A 222 -16.17 4.59 -10.83
C HIS A 222 -16.10 3.08 -10.93
N THR A 223 -15.12 2.54 -11.65
CA THR A 223 -14.94 1.08 -11.74
C THR A 223 -14.63 0.50 -10.37
N LEU A 224 -13.84 1.21 -9.56
CA LEU A 224 -13.57 0.82 -8.18
C LEU A 224 -14.82 0.87 -7.28
N ALA A 225 -15.70 1.86 -7.47
CA ALA A 225 -16.94 1.95 -6.70
C ALA A 225 -17.90 0.81 -7.07
N VAL A 226 -18.01 0.47 -8.36
CA VAL A 226 -18.81 -0.66 -8.80
C VAL A 226 -18.25 -1.99 -8.28
N GLU A 227 -16.92 -2.16 -8.24
CA GLU A 227 -16.31 -3.33 -7.60
C GLU A 227 -16.62 -3.46 -6.10
N LEU A 228 -16.99 -2.37 -5.42
CA LEU A 228 -17.47 -2.43 -4.04
C LEU A 228 -18.95 -2.84 -3.97
N LEU A 229 -19.78 -2.34 -4.89
CA LEU A 229 -21.20 -2.69 -4.97
C LEU A 229 -21.40 -4.17 -5.31
N ASP A 230 -20.61 -4.72 -6.24
CA ASP A 230 -20.66 -6.14 -6.62
C ASP A 230 -20.26 -7.10 -5.47
N GLN A 231 -19.72 -6.57 -4.37
CA GLN A 231 -19.29 -7.34 -3.18
C GLN A 231 -20.27 -7.25 -2.00
N GLN A 232 -21.33 -6.43 -2.10
CA GLN A 232 -22.39 -6.31 -1.11
C GLN A 232 -23.57 -7.22 -1.47
#